data_AF-A0A7J9YM65-F1
#
_entry.id   AF-A0A7J9YM65-F1
#
_cell.length_a   1.000
_cell.length_b   1.000
_cell.length_c   1.000
_cell.angle_alpha   90.00
_cell.angle_beta   90.00
_cell.angle_gamma   90.00
#
_symmetry.space_group_name_H-M   'P 1'
#
loop_
_entity.id
_entity.type
_entity.pdbx_description
1 polymer ?
#
loop_
_entity_poly.entity_id
_entity_poly.type
_entity_poly.pdbx_seq_one_letter_code
_entity_poly.pdbx_strand_id
1 'polypeptide(L)'
;MIDWLSGEHLVWFVIEAVNRLDTTGFHRLAKLGGVGRRGYDPDMLLTLFIYAMAHGESSSRQIERLCHTDVAFRIICAQDVPDHTVLARFRKNHEAALTGLLTESLVLAAELGMVPLGVVAFDGTKIAANASKDANRGEAHLRRLAEKFVDTLAEGDEAEDAAFGEDNRGDELPPKVTDRSHRKERIEQALEQINARRERAEAERARAYEQRAAEAAAAAPVGRPPANADPVAVAKARWQRERAKAADRYQQWQRDRERGEPQRGGRPAVPPDEFHRVRKARAAYETAQSEAATA
;
A
#
# COMPACT_ATOMS: atom_id res chain seq x y z
N MET A 1 -10.72 -32.12 -10.38
CA MET A 1 -9.59 -31.36 -9.79
C MET A 1 -8.27 -32.01 -10.14
N ILE A 2 -8.17 -33.34 -10.07
CA ILE A 2 -6.99 -34.10 -10.54
C ILE A 2 -6.61 -33.72 -11.98
N ASP A 3 -7.60 -33.56 -12.88
CA ASP A 3 -7.37 -33.17 -14.28
C ASP A 3 -6.79 -31.75 -14.49
N TRP A 4 -6.67 -30.95 -13.42
CA TRP A 4 -6.10 -29.61 -13.49
C TRP A 4 -4.57 -29.59 -13.30
N LEU A 5 -3.98 -30.72 -12.89
CA LEU A 5 -2.54 -30.89 -12.76
C LEU A 5 -2.04 -31.93 -13.76
N SER A 6 -0.84 -31.72 -14.29
CA SER A 6 -0.17 -32.76 -15.08
C SER A 6 0.14 -33.99 -14.22
N GLY A 7 0.24 -35.16 -14.84
CA GLY A 7 0.66 -36.39 -14.14
C GLY A 7 2.09 -36.32 -13.57
N GLU A 8 2.90 -35.38 -14.04
CA GLU A 8 4.29 -35.15 -13.61
C GLU A 8 4.40 -34.15 -12.45
N HIS A 9 3.27 -33.65 -11.95
CA HIS A 9 3.27 -32.64 -10.90
C HIS A 9 3.82 -33.17 -9.58
N LEU A 10 4.65 -32.38 -8.89
CA LEU A 10 5.35 -32.75 -7.65
C LEU A 10 4.42 -33.28 -6.55
N VAL A 11 3.19 -32.77 -6.48
CA VAL A 11 2.20 -33.16 -5.46
C VAL A 11 1.95 -34.67 -5.45
N TRP A 12 1.98 -35.33 -6.61
CA TRP A 12 1.76 -36.77 -6.72
C TRP A 12 2.91 -37.55 -6.07
N PHE A 13 4.14 -37.06 -6.25
CA PHE A 13 5.30 -37.62 -5.58
C PHE A 13 5.20 -37.45 -4.05
N VAL A 14 4.81 -36.26 -3.57
CA VAL A 14 4.73 -36.01 -2.12
C VAL A 14 3.66 -36.87 -1.45
N ILE A 15 2.48 -37.00 -2.06
CA ILE A 15 1.42 -37.89 -1.57
C ILE A 15 1.93 -39.33 -1.50
N GLU A 16 2.60 -39.80 -2.55
CA GLU A 16 3.10 -41.17 -2.65
C GLU A 16 4.27 -41.45 -1.69
N ALA A 17 5.10 -40.43 -1.42
CA ALA A 17 6.18 -40.48 -0.45
C ALA A 17 5.63 -40.61 0.97
N VAL A 18 4.64 -39.80 1.37
CA VAL A 18 4.02 -39.88 2.71
C VAL A 18 3.39 -41.25 2.95
N ASN A 19 2.74 -41.83 1.94
CA ASN A 19 2.17 -43.19 2.01
C ASN A 19 3.22 -44.30 2.28
N ARG A 20 4.52 -44.01 2.15
CA ARG A 20 5.62 -44.97 2.36
C ARG A 20 6.53 -44.64 3.55
N LEU A 21 6.49 -43.41 4.06
CA LEU A 21 7.23 -43.02 5.26
C LEU A 21 6.53 -43.58 6.51
N ASP A 22 7.28 -43.75 7.60
CA ASP A 22 6.69 -44.21 8.87
C ASP A 22 5.92 -43.07 9.55
N THR A 23 4.60 -43.02 9.32
CA THR A 23 3.71 -42.06 9.97
C THR A 23 3.00 -42.65 11.20
N THR A 24 3.34 -43.87 11.63
CA THR A 24 2.62 -44.59 12.69
C THR A 24 2.59 -43.83 14.02
N GLY A 25 3.65 -43.06 14.32
CA GLY A 25 3.73 -42.21 15.51
C GLY A 25 2.65 -41.14 15.57
N PHE A 26 2.31 -40.55 14.43
CA PHE A 26 1.29 -39.50 14.32
C PHE A 26 -0.11 -40.09 14.46
N HIS A 27 -0.37 -41.23 13.80
CA HIS A 27 -1.64 -41.95 13.90
C HIS A 27 -1.96 -42.45 15.31
N ARG A 28 -0.95 -42.89 16.09
CA ARG A 28 -1.17 -43.31 17.49
C ARG A 28 -1.71 -42.20 18.39
N LEU A 29 -1.35 -40.95 18.10
CA LEU A 29 -1.77 -39.78 18.87
C LEU A 29 -3.03 -39.11 18.29
N ALA A 30 -3.42 -39.50 17.08
CA ALA A 30 -4.55 -38.93 16.37
C ALA A 30 -5.89 -39.38 16.96
N LYS A 31 -6.78 -38.41 17.19
CA LYS A 31 -8.16 -38.66 17.63
C LYS A 31 -9.10 -38.66 16.42
N LEU A 32 -9.13 -39.78 15.69
CA LEU A 32 -9.90 -39.94 14.45
C LEU A 32 -11.39 -40.33 14.66
N GLY A 33 -11.86 -40.35 15.92
CA GLY A 33 -13.24 -40.67 16.31
C GLY A 33 -13.60 -40.15 17.70
N GLY A 34 -14.90 -40.12 18.01
CA GLY A 34 -15.44 -39.61 19.29
C GLY A 34 -16.64 -38.69 19.11
N VAL A 35 -17.03 -37.97 20.17
CA VAL A 35 -18.07 -36.93 20.13
C VAL A 35 -17.45 -35.64 19.55
N GLY A 36 -18.03 -35.11 18.48
CA GLY A 36 -17.54 -33.92 17.78
C GLY A 36 -17.08 -34.22 16.34
N ARG A 37 -16.48 -33.23 15.67
CA ARG A 37 -15.89 -33.41 14.34
C ARG A 37 -14.69 -34.36 14.44
N ARG A 38 -14.57 -35.29 13.50
CA ARG A 38 -13.41 -36.19 13.42
C ARG A 38 -12.14 -35.36 13.23
N GLY A 39 -11.05 -35.74 13.89
CA GLY A 39 -9.75 -35.16 13.62
C GLY A 39 -9.34 -35.38 12.16
N TYR A 40 -8.51 -34.49 11.64
CA TYR A 40 -7.91 -34.63 10.32
C TYR A 40 -6.99 -35.86 10.26
N ASP A 41 -6.89 -36.45 9.08
CA ASP A 41 -5.92 -37.51 8.81
C ASP A 41 -4.49 -36.96 8.98
N PRO A 42 -3.65 -37.55 9.86
CA PRO A 42 -2.26 -37.15 10.00
C PRO A 42 -1.50 -37.15 8.67
N ASP A 43 -1.73 -38.12 7.80
CA ASP A 43 -0.98 -38.22 6.54
C ASP A 43 -1.30 -37.03 5.63
N MET A 44 -2.53 -36.52 5.65
CA MET A 44 -2.91 -35.30 4.95
C MET A 44 -2.16 -34.08 5.50
N LEU A 45 -2.13 -33.91 6.83
CA LEU A 45 -1.43 -32.79 7.46
C LEU A 45 0.09 -32.85 7.19
N LEU A 46 0.69 -34.04 7.27
CA LEU A 46 2.11 -34.25 6.96
C LEU A 46 2.43 -33.96 5.50
N THR A 47 1.55 -34.38 4.59
CA THR A 47 1.64 -34.06 3.16
C THR A 47 1.61 -32.55 2.95
N LEU A 48 0.75 -31.81 3.66
CA LEU A 48 0.72 -30.34 3.60
C LEU A 48 2.04 -29.73 4.06
N PHE A 49 2.62 -30.18 5.18
CA PHE A 49 3.89 -29.65 5.68
C PHE A 49 5.06 -29.92 4.73
N ILE A 50 5.17 -31.14 4.18
CA ILE A 50 6.23 -31.48 3.23
C ILE A 50 6.06 -30.66 1.94
N TYR A 51 4.83 -30.55 1.44
CA TYR A 51 4.54 -29.79 0.22
C TYR A 51 4.78 -28.29 0.41
N ALA A 52 4.40 -27.74 1.57
CA ALA A 52 4.67 -26.35 1.95
C ALA A 52 6.18 -26.07 2.04
N MET A 53 6.96 -26.98 2.66
CA MET A 53 8.42 -26.87 2.71
C MET A 53 9.02 -26.86 1.29
N ALA A 54 8.54 -27.70 0.38
CA ALA A 54 8.98 -27.71 -1.01
C ALA A 54 8.65 -26.40 -1.77
N HIS A 55 7.61 -25.67 -1.34
CA HIS A 55 7.21 -24.37 -1.89
C HIS A 55 7.86 -23.18 -1.16
N GLY A 56 8.64 -23.43 -0.10
CA GLY A 56 9.21 -22.38 0.74
C GLY A 56 8.17 -21.67 1.62
N GLU A 57 7.01 -22.27 1.84
CA GLU A 57 5.91 -21.68 2.60
C GLU A 57 5.93 -22.14 4.05
N SER A 58 6.23 -21.21 4.96
CA SER A 58 6.44 -21.47 6.39
C SER A 58 5.52 -20.65 7.30
N SER A 59 4.29 -20.37 6.86
CA SER A 59 3.23 -19.79 7.71
C SER A 59 2.01 -20.71 7.71
N SER A 60 1.47 -21.06 8.89
CA SER A 60 0.26 -21.88 8.97
C SER A 60 -0.94 -21.19 8.31
N ARG A 61 -1.03 -19.85 8.43
CA ARG A 61 -2.08 -19.03 7.79
C ARG A 61 -1.92 -19.04 6.28
N GLN A 62 -0.70 -18.99 5.77
CA GLN A 62 -0.42 -19.10 4.34
C GLN A 62 -0.75 -20.49 3.79
N ILE A 63 -0.40 -21.55 4.52
CA ILE A 63 -0.77 -22.92 4.14
C ILE A 63 -2.30 -23.08 4.08
N GLU A 64 -3.04 -22.56 5.07
CA GLU A 64 -4.51 -22.54 5.04
C GLU A 64 -5.04 -21.79 3.79
N ARG A 65 -4.49 -20.60 3.47
CA ARG A 65 -4.88 -19.83 2.27
C ARG A 65 -4.64 -20.61 0.97
N LEU A 66 -3.51 -21.29 0.87
CA LEU A 66 -3.18 -22.13 -0.29
C LEU A 66 -4.13 -23.33 -0.39
N CYS A 67 -4.55 -23.91 0.74
CA CYS A 67 -5.57 -24.97 0.76
C CYS A 67 -6.93 -24.51 0.20
N HIS A 68 -7.20 -23.21 0.09
CA HIS A 68 -8.41 -22.69 -0.56
C HIS A 68 -8.21 -22.30 -2.04
N THR A 69 -7.02 -21.87 -2.41
CA THR A 69 -6.76 -21.20 -3.69
C THR A 69 -5.91 -22.03 -4.65
N ASP A 70 -4.90 -22.73 -4.15
CA ASP A 70 -3.98 -23.52 -4.93
C ASP A 70 -4.52 -24.94 -5.20
N VAL A 71 -4.40 -25.40 -6.44
CA VAL A 71 -4.97 -26.67 -6.88
C VAL A 71 -4.30 -27.87 -6.22
N ALA A 72 -2.98 -27.83 -6.03
CA ALA A 72 -2.23 -28.93 -5.44
C ALA A 72 -2.51 -29.05 -3.94
N PHE A 73 -2.51 -27.93 -3.21
CA PHE A 73 -2.91 -27.93 -1.80
C PHE A 73 -4.37 -28.40 -1.61
N ARG A 74 -5.27 -28.01 -2.53
CA ARG A 74 -6.67 -28.47 -2.53
C ARG A 74 -6.85 -29.96 -2.80
N ILE A 75 -5.95 -30.54 -3.60
CA ILE A 75 -5.91 -31.98 -3.85
C ILE A 75 -5.47 -32.71 -2.58
N ILE A 76 -4.42 -32.22 -1.90
CA ILE A 76 -3.93 -32.81 -0.65
C ILE A 76 -5.05 -32.85 0.40
N CYS A 77 -5.74 -31.74 0.63
CA CYS A 77 -6.79 -31.67 1.65
C CYS A 77 -8.15 -32.27 1.21
N ALA A 78 -8.33 -32.63 -0.06
CA ALA A 78 -9.57 -33.21 -0.60
C ALA A 78 -10.85 -32.42 -0.25
N GLN A 79 -10.78 -31.08 -0.24
CA GLN A 79 -11.82 -30.13 0.23
C GLN A 79 -12.07 -30.10 1.74
N ASP A 80 -11.36 -30.89 2.54
CA ASP A 80 -11.38 -30.83 3.99
C ASP A 80 -10.22 -29.94 4.48
N VAL A 81 -10.36 -28.63 4.28
CA VAL A 81 -9.27 -27.66 4.57
C VAL A 81 -9.05 -27.57 6.08
N PRO A 82 -7.81 -27.75 6.58
CA PRO A 82 -7.46 -27.46 7.96
C PRO A 82 -7.23 -25.96 8.19
N ASP A 83 -7.82 -25.43 9.26
CA ASP A 83 -7.55 -24.07 9.71
C ASP A 83 -6.08 -23.95 10.18
N HIS A 84 -5.51 -22.75 10.09
CA HIS A 84 -4.14 -22.46 10.55
C HIS A 84 -3.92 -22.89 12.02
N THR A 85 -4.93 -22.74 12.88
CA THR A 85 -4.84 -23.17 14.28
C THR A 85 -4.67 -24.68 14.41
N VAL A 86 -5.27 -25.46 13.50
CA VAL A 86 -5.10 -26.92 13.45
C VAL A 86 -3.67 -27.26 13.06
N LEU A 87 -3.14 -26.60 12.02
CA LEU A 87 -1.76 -26.78 11.56
C LEU A 87 -0.76 -26.40 12.65
N ALA A 88 -0.92 -25.23 13.26
CA ALA A 88 -0.07 -24.73 14.35
C ALA A 88 -0.05 -25.68 15.55
N ARG A 89 -1.24 -26.15 15.98
CA ARG A 89 -1.36 -27.13 17.08
C ARG A 89 -0.75 -28.47 16.72
N PHE A 90 -0.94 -28.94 15.49
CA PHE A 90 -0.35 -30.19 15.03
C PHE A 90 1.19 -30.12 15.04
N ARG A 91 1.78 -29.05 14.48
CA ARG A 91 3.23 -28.82 14.57
C ARG A 91 3.69 -28.82 16.03
N LYS A 92 3.07 -27.99 16.88
CA LYS A 92 3.45 -27.84 18.29
C LYS A 92 3.40 -29.16 19.07
N ASN A 93 2.40 -30.00 18.81
CA ASN A 93 2.24 -31.28 19.51
C ASN A 93 3.19 -32.37 18.98
N HIS A 94 3.71 -32.22 17.77
CA HIS A 94 4.50 -33.25 17.07
C HIS A 94 5.87 -32.75 16.62
N GLU A 95 6.38 -31.65 17.17
CA GLU A 95 7.55 -30.92 16.67
C GLU A 95 8.75 -31.82 16.33
N ALA A 96 9.22 -32.61 17.30
CA ALA A 96 10.36 -33.50 17.11
C ALA A 96 10.10 -34.60 16.05
N ALA A 97 8.88 -35.17 16.02
CA ALA A 97 8.51 -36.20 15.05
C ALA A 97 8.36 -35.60 13.64
N LEU A 98 7.78 -34.41 13.54
CA LEU A 98 7.61 -33.68 12.28
C LEU A 98 8.97 -33.32 11.68
N THR A 99 9.91 -32.82 12.49
CA THR A 99 11.30 -32.57 12.05
C THR A 99 11.96 -33.84 11.52
N GLY A 100 11.75 -34.99 12.19
CA GLY A 100 12.24 -36.29 11.73
C GLY A 100 11.67 -36.66 10.36
N LEU A 101 10.35 -36.62 10.20
CA LEU A 101 9.69 -36.96 8.93
C LEU A 101 10.09 -36.02 7.79
N LEU A 102 10.19 -34.71 8.06
CA LEU A 102 10.67 -33.74 7.07
C LEU A 102 12.10 -34.05 6.64
N THR A 103 12.98 -34.42 7.58
CA THR A 103 14.34 -34.87 7.28
C THR A 103 14.34 -36.10 6.39
N GLU A 104 13.55 -37.12 6.71
CA GLU A 104 13.41 -38.33 5.88
C GLU A 104 12.90 -38.01 4.47
N SER A 105 11.94 -37.09 4.34
CA SER A 105 11.44 -36.67 3.03
C SER A 105 12.51 -35.98 2.18
N LEU A 106 13.38 -35.19 2.80
CA LEU A 106 14.51 -34.53 2.13
C LEU A 106 15.58 -35.54 1.73
N VAL A 107 15.88 -36.52 2.59
CA VAL A 107 16.82 -37.61 2.30
C VAL A 107 16.29 -38.43 1.11
N LEU A 108 15.01 -38.80 1.13
CA LEU A 108 14.36 -39.50 0.02
C LEU A 108 14.46 -38.72 -1.29
N ALA A 109 14.16 -37.42 -1.29
CA ALA A 109 14.28 -36.57 -2.47
C ALA A 109 15.72 -36.47 -2.98
N ALA A 110 16.71 -36.45 -2.08
CA ALA A 110 18.14 -36.44 -2.42
C ALA A 110 18.59 -37.76 -3.06
N GLU A 111 18.19 -38.91 -2.50
CA GLU A 111 18.48 -40.24 -3.04
C GLU A 111 17.87 -40.47 -4.43
N LEU A 112 16.69 -39.89 -4.67
CA LEU A 112 16.02 -39.93 -5.97
C LEU A 112 16.55 -38.89 -6.97
N GLY A 113 17.56 -38.09 -6.60
CA GLY A 113 18.18 -37.11 -7.48
C GLY A 113 17.30 -35.90 -7.83
N MET A 114 16.23 -35.65 -7.06
CA MET A 114 15.28 -34.56 -7.30
C MET A 114 15.85 -33.17 -7.00
N VAL A 115 16.98 -33.09 -6.30
CA VAL A 115 17.61 -31.84 -5.89
C VAL A 115 18.92 -31.63 -6.66
N PRO A 116 19.00 -30.66 -7.61
CA PRO A 116 20.29 -30.08 -7.96
C PRO A 116 20.78 -29.30 -6.74
N LEU A 117 21.59 -29.96 -5.90
CA LEU A 117 22.12 -29.38 -4.66
C LEU A 117 22.98 -28.15 -4.94
N GLY A 118 22.35 -27.00 -4.76
CA GLY A 118 22.92 -25.68 -5.01
C GLY A 118 21.91 -24.55 -4.88
N VAL A 119 20.60 -24.83 -4.95
CA VAL A 119 19.56 -23.80 -4.83
C VAL A 119 18.32 -24.36 -4.10
N VAL A 120 18.44 -24.64 -2.81
CA VAL A 120 17.26 -24.59 -1.92
C VAL A 120 17.23 -23.16 -1.39
N ALA A 121 16.52 -22.30 -2.10
CA ALA A 121 16.28 -20.93 -1.65
C ALA A 121 15.16 -20.95 -0.60
N PHE A 122 15.49 -21.36 0.63
CA PHE A 122 14.72 -20.88 1.78
C PHE A 122 15.19 -19.45 2.04
N ASP A 123 14.35 -18.49 1.67
CA ASP A 123 14.51 -17.05 1.89
C ASP A 123 15.92 -16.48 1.62
N GLY A 124 16.19 -16.09 0.37
CA GLY A 124 17.27 -15.17 0.00
C GLY A 124 18.72 -15.58 0.32
N THR A 125 18.95 -16.73 0.94
CA THR A 125 20.26 -17.11 1.46
C THR A 125 21.06 -17.79 0.35
N LYS A 126 21.92 -17.01 -0.31
CA LYS A 126 22.94 -17.55 -1.23
C LYS A 126 23.98 -18.32 -0.41
N ILE A 127 23.84 -19.64 -0.34
CA ILE A 127 24.88 -20.50 0.21
C ILE A 127 26.03 -20.55 -0.81
N ALA A 128 27.20 -20.08 -0.42
CA ALA A 128 28.39 -20.14 -1.25
C ALA A 128 28.69 -21.60 -1.63
N ALA A 129 28.92 -21.83 -2.93
CA ALA A 129 29.16 -23.13 -3.57
C ALA A 129 30.46 -23.86 -3.13
N ASN A 130 31.00 -23.55 -1.96
CA ASN A 130 32.28 -24.07 -1.46
C ASN A 130 32.15 -25.10 -0.33
N ALA A 131 30.93 -25.48 0.06
CA ALA A 131 30.72 -26.71 0.83
C ALA A 131 30.70 -27.89 -0.15
N SER A 132 31.53 -28.91 0.09
CA SER A 132 31.65 -30.06 -0.80
C SER A 132 30.27 -30.69 -1.07
N LYS A 133 30.10 -31.30 -2.26
CA LYS A 133 28.84 -31.99 -2.63
C LYS A 133 28.42 -33.02 -1.57
N ASP A 134 29.37 -33.61 -0.86
CA ASP A 134 29.13 -34.56 0.24
C ASP A 134 28.70 -33.85 1.54
N ALA A 135 29.18 -32.64 1.82
CA ALA A 135 28.80 -31.86 3.00
C ALA A 135 27.37 -31.29 2.91
N ASN A 136 26.89 -30.97 1.70
CA ASN A 136 25.52 -30.50 1.45
C ASN A 136 24.49 -31.64 1.32
N ARG A 137 24.95 -32.90 1.25
CA ARG A 137 24.11 -34.12 1.13
C ARG A 137 24.01 -34.91 2.42
N GLY A 138 24.85 -34.63 3.40
CA GLY A 138 24.81 -35.35 4.67
C GLY A 138 23.45 -35.17 5.34
N GLU A 139 22.90 -36.26 5.87
CA GLU A 139 21.65 -36.27 6.64
C GLU A 139 21.61 -35.17 7.70
N ALA A 140 22.74 -34.88 8.36
CA ALA A 140 22.86 -33.79 9.33
C ALA A 140 22.59 -32.39 8.74
N HIS A 141 22.92 -32.14 7.47
CA HIS A 141 22.57 -30.87 6.81
C HIS A 141 21.09 -30.79 6.50
N LEU A 142 20.51 -31.87 5.94
CA LEU A 142 19.08 -31.94 5.63
C LEU A 142 18.22 -31.81 6.89
N ARG A 143 18.69 -32.41 7.99
CA ARG A 143 18.07 -32.26 9.31
C ARG A 143 18.04 -30.81 9.77
N ARG A 144 19.15 -30.06 9.62
CA ARG A 144 19.18 -28.62 9.96
C ARG A 144 18.21 -27.79 9.11
N LEU A 145 17.96 -28.19 7.85
CA LEU A 145 16.96 -27.52 7.02
C LEU A 145 15.55 -27.79 7.53
N ALA A 146 15.24 -29.04 7.91
CA ALA A 146 13.95 -29.39 8.50
C ALA A 146 13.73 -28.68 9.85
N GLU A 147 14.75 -28.65 10.71
CA GLU A 147 14.73 -27.90 11.99
C GLU A 147 14.44 -26.43 11.74
N LYS A 148 15.22 -25.77 10.87
CA LYS A 148 15.01 -24.36 10.51
C LYS A 148 13.58 -24.11 9.98
N PHE A 149 13.04 -25.02 9.18
CA PHE A 149 11.67 -24.87 8.66
C PHE A 149 10.63 -24.91 9.78
N VAL A 150 10.75 -25.86 10.71
CA VAL A 150 9.83 -26.00 11.85
C VAL A 150 9.95 -24.80 12.79
N ASP A 151 11.16 -24.30 13.03
CA ASP A 151 11.41 -23.08 13.82
C ASP A 151 10.77 -21.86 13.14
N THR A 152 10.97 -21.69 11.83
CA THR A 152 10.37 -20.58 11.06
C THR A 152 8.84 -20.61 11.12
N LEU A 153 8.24 -21.80 11.05
CA LEU A 153 6.80 -21.98 11.22
C LEU A 153 6.32 -21.55 12.62
N ALA A 154 7.07 -21.89 13.67
CA ALA A 154 6.74 -21.52 15.04
C ALA A 154 6.85 -20.00 15.25
N GLU A 155 7.95 -19.39 14.82
CA GLU A 155 8.18 -17.94 14.89
C GLU A 155 7.13 -17.17 14.09
N GLY A 156 6.80 -17.65 12.89
CA GLY A 156 5.78 -17.08 12.03
C GLY A 156 4.40 -17.08 12.67
N ASP A 157 3.97 -18.23 13.22
CA ASP A 157 2.69 -18.32 13.90
C ASP A 157 2.62 -17.42 15.14
N GLU A 158 3.69 -17.36 15.95
CA GLU A 158 3.73 -16.47 17.12
C GLU A 158 3.64 -14.99 16.73
N ALA A 159 4.34 -14.59 15.67
CA ALA A 159 4.29 -13.22 15.16
C ALA A 159 2.91 -12.88 14.57
N GLU A 160 2.29 -13.80 13.84
CA GLU A 160 0.97 -13.62 13.25
C GLU A 160 -0.13 -13.61 14.33
N ASP A 161 -0.03 -14.45 15.37
CA ASP A 161 -0.94 -14.43 16.51
C ASP A 161 -0.86 -13.11 17.28
N ALA A 162 0.35 -12.57 17.46
CA ALA A 162 0.53 -11.25 18.06
C ALA A 162 -0.05 -10.11 17.21
N ALA A 163 -0.05 -10.24 15.88
CA ALA A 163 -0.53 -9.22 14.97
C ALA A 163 -2.06 -9.26 14.74
N PHE A 164 -2.62 -10.46 14.64
CA PHE A 164 -4.01 -10.68 14.18
C PHE A 164 -4.92 -11.32 15.25
N GLY A 165 -4.33 -11.85 16.32
CA GLY A 165 -5.02 -12.65 17.34
C GLY A 165 -5.06 -14.14 16.96
N GLU A 166 -5.17 -14.99 17.99
CA GLU A 166 -5.08 -16.46 17.84
C GLU A 166 -6.12 -17.04 16.85
N ASP A 167 -7.31 -16.45 16.79
CA ASP A 167 -8.43 -16.98 16.00
C ASP A 167 -8.59 -16.35 14.60
N ASN A 168 -7.89 -15.26 14.26
CA ASN A 168 -8.10 -14.52 13.00
C ASN A 168 -6.91 -14.66 12.04
N ARG A 169 -7.14 -15.06 10.79
CA ARG A 169 -6.14 -15.14 9.71
C ARG A 169 -5.49 -13.81 9.35
N GLY A 170 -6.15 -12.69 9.61
CA GLY A 170 -5.63 -11.35 9.30
C GLY A 170 -5.93 -10.88 7.87
N ASP A 171 -6.51 -11.75 7.02
CA ASP A 171 -6.95 -11.43 5.66
C ASP A 171 -8.47 -11.50 5.48
N GLU A 172 -9.22 -11.62 6.58
CA GLU A 172 -10.68 -11.67 6.53
C GLU A 172 -11.25 -10.42 5.89
N LEU A 173 -12.00 -10.63 4.82
CA LEU A 173 -12.80 -9.57 4.23
C LEU A 173 -13.93 -9.17 5.21
N PRO A 174 -14.27 -7.87 5.30
CA PRO A 174 -15.40 -7.42 6.11
C PRO A 174 -16.67 -8.22 5.77
N PRO A 175 -17.48 -8.66 6.75
CA PRO A 175 -18.68 -9.48 6.52
C PRO A 175 -19.64 -8.87 5.48
N LYS A 176 -19.61 -7.55 5.47
CA LYS A 176 -20.28 -6.68 4.53
C LYS A 176 -19.97 -7.04 3.06
N VAL A 177 -18.72 -7.25 2.68
CA VAL A 177 -18.34 -7.52 1.27
C VAL A 177 -18.32 -9.00 0.90
N THR A 178 -18.37 -9.89 1.88
CA THR A 178 -18.36 -11.35 1.64
C THR A 178 -19.70 -11.88 1.16
N ASP A 179 -20.82 -11.24 1.52
CA ASP A 179 -22.15 -11.61 1.02
C ASP A 179 -22.24 -11.48 -0.50
N ARG A 180 -22.34 -12.62 -1.19
CA ARG A 180 -22.41 -12.72 -2.65
C ARG A 180 -23.64 -12.03 -3.23
N SER A 181 -24.75 -11.97 -2.49
CA SER A 181 -26.03 -11.46 -2.98
C SER A 181 -25.98 -9.95 -3.16
N HIS A 182 -25.40 -9.24 -2.20
CA HIS A 182 -25.30 -7.78 -2.22
C HIS A 182 -23.90 -7.25 -2.59
N ARG A 183 -22.90 -8.12 -2.83
CA ARG A 183 -21.53 -7.69 -3.13
C ARG A 183 -21.46 -6.65 -4.25
N LYS A 184 -22.15 -6.90 -5.36
CA LYS A 184 -22.15 -6.03 -6.54
C LYS A 184 -22.70 -4.64 -6.21
N GLU A 185 -23.90 -4.59 -5.64
CA GLU A 185 -24.58 -3.34 -5.26
C GLU A 185 -23.72 -2.48 -4.33
N ARG A 186 -23.07 -3.12 -3.35
CA ARG A 186 -22.21 -2.41 -2.40
C ARG A 186 -20.94 -1.86 -3.05
N ILE A 187 -20.36 -2.59 -4.00
CA ILE A 187 -19.21 -2.11 -4.77
C ILE A 187 -19.62 -0.89 -5.60
N GLU A 188 -20.78 -0.96 -6.26
CA GLU A 188 -21.32 0.15 -7.06
C GLU A 188 -21.55 1.40 -6.19
N GLN A 189 -22.21 1.26 -5.03
CA GLN A 189 -22.41 2.35 -4.08
C GLN A 189 -21.08 2.96 -3.59
N ALA A 190 -20.07 2.12 -3.31
CA ALA A 190 -18.76 2.61 -2.89
C ALA A 190 -18.05 3.38 -4.01
N LEU A 191 -18.15 2.92 -5.25
CA LEU A 191 -17.60 3.60 -6.43
C LEU A 191 -18.28 4.96 -6.67
N GLU A 192 -19.61 5.04 -6.56
CA GLU A 192 -20.35 6.29 -6.64
C GLU A 192 -19.87 7.31 -5.60
N GLN A 193 -19.68 6.88 -4.35
CA GLN A 193 -19.15 7.74 -3.29
C GLN A 193 -17.70 8.19 -3.55
N ILE A 194 -16.87 7.34 -4.16
CA ILE A 194 -15.50 7.71 -4.56
C ILE A 194 -15.54 8.76 -5.67
N ASN A 195 -16.37 8.55 -6.70
CA ASN A 195 -16.49 9.47 -7.82
C ASN A 195 -17.07 10.82 -7.38
N ALA A 196 -18.13 10.83 -6.58
CA ALA A 196 -18.70 12.05 -6.02
C ALA A 196 -17.69 12.84 -5.18
N ARG A 197 -16.83 12.16 -4.41
CA ARG A 197 -15.75 12.84 -3.67
C ARG A 197 -14.69 13.43 -4.59
N ARG A 198 -14.32 12.72 -5.67
CA ARG A 198 -13.37 13.21 -6.68
C ARG A 198 -13.91 14.43 -7.43
N GLU A 199 -15.15 14.39 -7.88
CA GLU A 199 -15.82 15.51 -8.56
C GLU A 199 -15.90 16.75 -7.68
N ARG A 200 -16.25 16.59 -6.38
CA ARG A 200 -16.25 17.69 -5.43
C ARG A 200 -14.87 18.31 -5.26
N ALA A 201 -13.83 17.47 -5.12
CA ALA A 201 -12.46 17.95 -5.00
C ALA A 201 -11.97 18.66 -6.27
N GLU A 202 -12.37 18.19 -7.45
CA GLU A 202 -12.06 18.84 -8.72
C GLU A 202 -12.77 20.18 -8.89
N ALA A 203 -14.07 20.23 -8.56
CA ALA A 203 -14.84 21.47 -8.57
C ALA A 203 -14.27 22.51 -7.57
N GLU A 204 -13.83 22.07 -6.39
CA GLU A 204 -13.18 22.95 -5.42
C GLU A 204 -11.84 23.49 -5.94
N ARG A 205 -11.03 22.64 -6.57
CA ARG A 205 -9.78 23.07 -7.22
C ARG A 205 -10.03 24.03 -8.38
N ALA A 206 -11.05 23.78 -9.20
CA ALA A 206 -11.44 24.67 -10.29
C ALA A 206 -11.87 26.04 -9.76
N ARG A 207 -12.73 26.08 -8.74
CA ARG A 207 -13.13 27.32 -8.07
C ARG A 207 -11.94 28.07 -7.45
N ALA A 208 -11.03 27.36 -6.80
CA ALA A 208 -9.83 27.97 -6.22
C ALA A 208 -8.90 28.52 -7.31
N TYR A 209 -8.79 27.84 -8.45
CA TYR A 209 -8.04 28.32 -9.61
C TYR A 209 -8.69 29.59 -10.20
N GLU A 210 -10.01 29.57 -10.41
CA GLU A 210 -10.76 30.73 -10.90
C GLU A 210 -10.64 31.93 -9.95
N GLN A 211 -10.75 31.71 -8.63
CA GLN A 211 -10.54 32.74 -7.62
C GLN A 211 -9.14 33.33 -7.70
N ARG A 212 -8.09 32.50 -7.76
CA ARG A 212 -6.71 32.98 -7.91
C ARG A 212 -6.48 33.72 -9.23
N ALA A 213 -7.09 33.26 -10.32
CA ALA A 213 -7.01 33.94 -11.60
C ALA A 213 -7.70 35.31 -11.56
N ALA A 214 -8.88 35.40 -10.91
CA ALA A 214 -9.59 36.65 -10.70
C ALA A 214 -8.82 37.61 -9.78
N GLU A 215 -8.24 37.10 -8.69
CA GLU A 215 -7.35 37.87 -7.80
C GLU A 215 -6.11 38.38 -8.55
N ALA A 216 -5.48 37.55 -9.37
CA ALA A 216 -4.34 37.94 -10.19
C ALA A 216 -4.72 38.99 -11.25
N ALA A 217 -5.90 38.88 -11.85
CA ALA A 217 -6.42 39.86 -12.81
C ALA A 217 -6.80 41.19 -12.15
N ALA A 218 -7.32 41.15 -10.91
CA ALA A 218 -7.63 42.34 -10.12
C ALA A 218 -6.40 42.99 -9.49
N ALA A 219 -5.31 42.23 -9.30
CA ALA A 219 -4.05 42.74 -8.78
C ALA A 219 -3.41 43.74 -9.75
N ALA A 220 -2.89 44.85 -9.21
CA ALA A 220 -2.15 45.80 -10.02
C ALA A 220 -0.91 45.12 -10.62
N PRO A 221 -0.57 45.38 -11.90
CA PRO A 221 0.62 44.79 -12.51
C PRO A 221 1.87 45.20 -11.71
N VAL A 222 2.62 44.19 -11.25
CA VAL A 222 3.86 44.35 -10.49
C VAL A 222 5.04 44.04 -11.41
N GLY A 223 6.04 44.92 -11.45
CA GLY A 223 7.25 44.74 -12.25
C GLY A 223 7.46 45.81 -13.33
N ARG A 224 8.56 45.68 -14.09
CA ARG A 224 8.87 46.56 -15.21
C ARG A 224 7.92 46.25 -16.38
N PRO A 225 7.32 47.26 -17.04
CA PRO A 225 6.55 47.05 -18.26
C PRO A 225 7.38 46.32 -19.32
N PRO A 226 6.77 45.49 -20.19
CA PRO A 226 7.49 44.83 -21.27
C PRO A 226 8.12 45.86 -22.21
N ALA A 227 9.26 45.51 -22.83
CA ALA A 227 10.09 46.45 -23.58
C ALA A 227 9.39 47.09 -24.80
N ASN A 228 8.32 46.47 -25.29
CA ASN A 228 7.52 46.91 -26.43
C ASN A 228 6.21 47.62 -26.03
N ALA A 229 5.98 47.89 -24.74
CA ALA A 229 4.78 48.62 -24.31
C ALA A 229 4.86 50.11 -24.71
N ASP A 230 3.74 50.66 -25.18
CA ASP A 230 3.61 52.09 -25.46
C ASP A 230 3.93 52.92 -24.19
N PRO A 231 5.00 53.76 -24.21
CA PRO A 231 5.39 54.60 -23.08
C PRO A 231 4.27 55.52 -22.59
N VAL A 232 3.43 56.03 -23.49
CA VAL A 232 2.31 56.93 -23.16
C VAL A 232 1.24 56.17 -22.38
N ALA A 233 0.82 55.00 -22.89
CA ALA A 233 -0.14 54.13 -22.22
C ALA A 233 0.36 53.70 -20.83
N VAL A 234 1.64 53.33 -20.69
CA VAL A 234 2.26 52.96 -19.41
C VAL A 234 2.22 54.11 -18.42
N ALA A 235 2.61 55.32 -18.84
CA ALA A 235 2.62 56.50 -17.98
C ALA A 235 1.19 56.91 -17.57
N LYS A 236 0.22 56.84 -18.50
CA LYS A 236 -1.21 57.08 -18.24
C LYS A 236 -1.76 56.14 -17.17
N ALA A 237 -1.50 54.84 -17.34
CA ALA A 237 -1.95 53.82 -16.40
C ALA A 237 -1.32 54.01 -15.02
N ARG A 238 -0.05 54.42 -14.94
CA ARG A 238 0.61 54.74 -13.66
C ARG A 238 -0.04 55.95 -12.97
N TRP A 239 -0.32 57.02 -13.72
CA TRP A 239 -0.99 58.20 -13.18
C TRP A 239 -2.39 57.87 -12.66
N GLN A 240 -3.20 57.16 -13.44
CA GLN A 240 -4.54 56.73 -13.04
C GLN A 240 -4.51 55.88 -11.76
N ARG A 241 -3.55 54.95 -11.62
CA ARG A 241 -3.38 54.13 -10.40
C ARG A 241 -3.05 54.96 -9.17
N GLU A 242 -2.09 55.87 -9.27
CA GLU A 242 -1.74 56.74 -8.13
C GLU A 242 -2.92 57.64 -7.74
N ARG A 243 -3.68 58.12 -8.73
CA ARG A 243 -4.87 58.95 -8.51
C ARG A 243 -5.98 58.17 -7.82
N ALA A 244 -6.26 56.94 -8.25
CA ALA A 244 -7.23 56.05 -7.61
C ALA A 244 -6.85 55.78 -6.14
N LYS A 245 -5.58 55.41 -5.87
CA LYS A 245 -5.08 55.23 -4.49
C LYS A 245 -5.19 56.48 -3.62
N ALA A 246 -5.02 57.67 -4.22
CA ALA A 246 -5.22 58.93 -3.51
C ALA A 246 -6.71 59.21 -3.25
N ALA A 247 -7.58 58.89 -4.20
CA ALA A 247 -9.04 58.98 -4.06
C ALA A 247 -9.58 58.06 -2.95
N ASP A 248 -9.18 56.79 -2.92
CA ASP A 248 -9.63 55.84 -1.90
C ASP A 248 -9.25 56.31 -0.49
N ARG A 249 -8.00 56.76 -0.32
CA ARG A 249 -7.51 57.31 0.97
C ARG A 249 -8.25 58.58 1.37
N TYR A 250 -8.54 59.46 0.40
CA TYR A 250 -9.27 60.69 0.66
C TYR A 250 -10.73 60.39 1.07
N GLN A 251 -11.40 59.48 0.37
CA GLN A 251 -12.76 59.03 0.71
C GLN A 251 -12.82 58.31 2.06
N GLN A 252 -11.82 57.49 2.39
CA GLN A 252 -11.74 56.85 3.71
C GLN A 252 -11.59 57.90 4.81
N TRP A 253 -10.68 58.86 4.64
CA TRP A 253 -10.51 59.98 5.58
C TRP A 253 -11.79 60.82 5.75
N GLN A 254 -12.53 61.06 4.67
CA GLN A 254 -13.84 61.74 4.75
C GLN A 254 -14.84 60.93 5.61
N ARG A 255 -14.96 59.62 5.35
CA ARG A 255 -15.84 58.72 6.12
C ARG A 255 -15.46 58.63 7.60
N ASP A 256 -14.18 58.64 7.92
CA ASP A 256 -13.71 58.58 9.32
C ASP A 256 -14.00 59.89 10.05
N ARG A 257 -13.88 61.03 9.35
CA ARG A 257 -14.27 62.35 9.89
C ARG A 257 -15.77 62.46 10.12
N GLU A 258 -16.60 61.98 9.20
CA GLU A 258 -18.06 61.95 9.36
C GLU A 258 -18.50 61.10 10.57
N ARG A 259 -17.77 60.02 10.84
CA ARG A 259 -18.00 59.14 12.01
C ARG A 259 -17.46 59.68 13.33
N GLY A 260 -16.80 60.84 13.32
CA GLY A 260 -16.23 61.45 14.53
C GLY A 260 -15.00 60.72 15.07
N GLU A 261 -14.35 59.86 14.27
CA GLU A 261 -13.15 59.15 14.69
C GLU A 261 -11.93 60.09 14.69
N PRO A 262 -11.14 60.14 15.78
CA PRO A 262 -9.97 61.01 15.86
C PRO A 262 -8.88 60.52 14.89
N GLN A 263 -8.33 61.45 14.10
CA GLN A 263 -7.23 61.16 13.19
C GLN A 263 -6.01 60.63 13.97
N ARG A 264 -5.67 59.35 13.80
CA ARG A 264 -4.52 58.73 14.44
C ARG A 264 -3.20 59.13 13.76
N GLY A 265 -2.71 60.32 14.09
CA GLY A 265 -1.39 60.83 13.68
C GLY A 265 -1.27 61.18 12.19
N GLY A 266 -0.38 62.14 11.88
CA GLY A 266 -0.08 62.57 10.51
C GLY A 266 -0.88 63.80 10.02
N ARG A 267 -0.53 64.28 8.83
CA ARG A 267 -1.21 65.42 8.17
C ARG A 267 -2.57 64.97 7.58
N PRO A 268 -3.56 65.86 7.45
CA PRO A 268 -4.84 65.56 6.81
C PRO A 268 -4.68 64.95 5.42
N ALA A 269 -5.57 64.04 5.02
CA ALA A 269 -5.59 63.57 3.64
C ALA A 269 -5.91 64.74 2.70
N VAL A 270 -5.14 64.87 1.63
CA VAL A 270 -5.32 65.92 0.61
C VAL A 270 -6.19 65.41 -0.53
N PRO A 271 -6.86 66.31 -1.29
CA PRO A 271 -7.59 65.93 -2.49
C PRO A 271 -6.71 65.11 -3.46
N PRO A 272 -7.29 64.16 -4.23
CA PRO A 272 -6.52 63.18 -4.98
C PRO A 272 -5.52 63.78 -5.97
N ASP A 273 -5.90 64.87 -6.64
CA ASP A 273 -5.08 65.55 -7.65
C ASP A 273 -3.92 66.38 -7.04
N GLU A 274 -3.98 66.68 -5.74
CA GLU A 274 -2.94 67.44 -5.02
C GLU A 274 -1.88 66.52 -4.39
N PHE A 275 -2.16 65.21 -4.28
CA PHE A 275 -1.24 64.26 -3.68
C PHE A 275 0.07 64.19 -4.47
N HIS A 276 1.21 64.37 -3.80
CA HIS A 276 2.52 64.53 -4.46
C HIS A 276 2.87 63.41 -5.45
N ARG A 277 2.49 62.15 -5.18
CA ARG A 277 2.72 61.02 -6.11
C ARG A 277 1.84 61.10 -7.35
N VAL A 278 0.60 61.59 -7.23
CA VAL A 278 -0.32 61.82 -8.36
C VAL A 278 0.22 62.91 -9.25
N ARG A 279 0.66 64.03 -8.67
CA ARG A 279 1.30 65.12 -9.42
C ARG A 279 2.56 64.66 -10.15
N LYS A 280 3.42 63.90 -9.48
CA LYS A 280 4.63 63.34 -10.09
C LYS A 280 4.30 62.38 -11.24
N ALA A 281 3.30 61.53 -11.08
CA ALA A 281 2.89 60.59 -12.12
C ALA A 281 2.18 61.28 -13.30
N ARG A 282 1.42 62.34 -13.03
CA ARG A 282 0.78 63.19 -14.06
C ARG A 282 1.82 63.89 -14.92
N ALA A 283 2.82 64.51 -14.30
CA ALA A 283 3.91 65.15 -15.03
C ALA A 283 4.64 64.16 -15.94
N ALA A 284 4.93 62.95 -15.46
CA ALA A 284 5.54 61.90 -16.28
C ALA A 284 4.65 61.46 -17.47
N TYR A 285 3.33 61.45 -17.32
CA TYR A 285 2.38 61.18 -18.40
C TYR A 285 2.30 62.32 -19.42
N GLU A 286 2.36 63.57 -18.97
CA GLU A 286 2.40 64.74 -19.84
C GLU A 286 3.71 64.78 -20.64
N THR A 287 4.85 64.47 -20.02
CA THR A 287 6.14 64.32 -20.71
C THR A 287 6.09 63.22 -21.78
N ALA A 288 5.60 62.02 -21.43
CA ALA A 288 5.50 60.92 -22.40
C ALA A 288 4.59 61.26 -23.59
N GLN A 289 3.46 61.95 -23.36
CA GLN A 289 2.60 62.43 -24.45
C GLN A 289 3.30 63.43 -25.36
N SER A 290 4.09 64.35 -24.78
CA SER A 290 4.81 65.33 -25.58
C SER A 290 5.90 64.69 -26.44
N GLU A 291 6.63 63.72 -25.90
CA GLU A 291 7.67 62.98 -26.62
C GLU A 291 7.11 62.12 -27.76
N ALA A 292 5.91 61.54 -27.58
CA ALA A 292 5.23 60.77 -28.62
C ALA A 292 4.59 61.66 -29.71
N ALA A 293 4.33 62.94 -29.42
CA ALA A 293 3.80 63.89 -30.40
C ALA A 293 4.88 64.51 -31.29
N THR A 294 6.15 64.46 -30.86
CA THR A 294 7.33 64.92 -31.62
C THR A 294 8.10 63.81 -32.32
N ALA A 295 7.74 62.54 -32.12
CA ALA A 295 8.31 61.36 -32.77
C ALA A 295 7.51 60.96 -34.01
#